data_AF-A0A0W8DKF7-F1
#
_entry.id   AF-A0A0W8DKF7-F1
#
_cell.length_a   1.000
_cell.length_b   1.000
_cell.length_c   1.000
_cell.angle_alpha   90.00
_cell.angle_beta   90.00
_cell.angle_gamma   90.00
#
_symmetry.space_group_name_H-M   'P 1'
#
loop_
_entity.id
_entity.type
_entity.pdbx_description
1 polymer ?
#
loop_
_entity_poly.entity_id
_entity_poly.type
_entity_poly.pdbx_seq_one_letter_code
_entity_poly.pdbx_strand_id
1 'polypeptide(L)'
;MLQKLRAAQQTGQIQRLSMSQPSFQLQLSWRVDVIDEMKTEAVDRWTTSLYAKHEHLESRQLARLAHLYGALHAAALPAPSPSRSDDEDEEDLDEKARALETKLVHYFEDDINEEKEDDEHLLHSMLRPLTAPLVESIERDTRALIQLRLGGNPMEETEAEEDKSREEIKWTSYAVAKVFHGLTTPQLPTRQWRDHVCWRRYSDVAFERIVRIAQDVLEGQDAECRSTSTS
;
A
#
# COMPACT_ATOMS: atom_id res chain seq x y z
N MET A 1 -38.59 -21.94 -10.63
CA MET A 1 -37.16 -21.59 -10.52
C MET A 1 -36.27 -22.84 -10.36
N LEU A 2 -36.54 -23.73 -9.39
CA LEU A 2 -35.78 -24.97 -9.15
C LEU A 2 -35.70 -25.96 -10.33
N GLN A 3 -36.73 -26.06 -11.17
CA GLN A 3 -36.71 -26.95 -12.35
C GLN A 3 -35.76 -26.44 -13.45
N LYS A 4 -35.68 -25.12 -13.66
CA LYS A 4 -34.75 -24.52 -14.63
C LYS A 4 -33.30 -24.73 -14.20
N LEU A 5 -33.03 -24.63 -12.90
CA LEU A 5 -31.71 -24.86 -12.31
C LEU A 5 -31.28 -26.34 -12.45
N ARG A 6 -32.23 -27.27 -12.30
CA ARG A 6 -32.01 -28.70 -12.53
C ARG A 6 -31.71 -29.03 -14.00
N ALA A 7 -32.42 -28.39 -14.93
CA ALA A 7 -32.18 -28.55 -16.36
C ALA A 7 -30.79 -28.03 -16.75
N ALA A 8 -30.39 -26.86 -16.24
CA ALA A 8 -29.08 -26.26 -16.49
C ALA A 8 -27.91 -27.08 -15.88
N GLN A 9 -28.14 -27.80 -14.77
CA GLN A 9 -27.18 -28.77 -14.24
C GLN A 9 -27.03 -30.00 -15.14
N GLN A 10 -28.14 -30.51 -15.68
CA GLN A 10 -28.14 -31.70 -16.56
C GLN A 10 -27.52 -31.43 -17.93
N THR A 11 -27.66 -30.21 -18.46
CA THR A 11 -27.03 -29.79 -19.72
C THR A 11 -25.55 -29.41 -19.56
N GLY A 12 -25.00 -29.49 -18.34
CA GLY A 12 -23.61 -29.11 -18.04
C GLY A 12 -23.36 -27.59 -18.02
N GLN A 13 -24.40 -26.77 -18.18
CA GLN A 13 -24.30 -25.30 -18.08
C GLN A 13 -23.99 -24.84 -16.65
N ILE A 14 -24.39 -25.62 -15.64
CA ILE A 14 -24.05 -25.37 -14.23
C ILE A 14 -23.35 -26.62 -13.69
N GLN A 15 -22.02 -26.57 -13.59
CA GLN A 15 -21.29 -27.55 -12.78
C GLN A 15 -21.34 -27.10 -11.32
N ARG A 16 -21.89 -27.96 -10.46
CA ARG A 16 -21.77 -27.79 -9.01
C ARG A 16 -20.31 -28.06 -8.66
N LEU A 17 -19.52 -27.00 -8.52
CA LEU A 17 -18.15 -27.08 -8.01
C LEU A 17 -18.22 -27.65 -6.59
N SER A 18 -17.89 -28.93 -6.43
CA SER A 18 -17.67 -29.54 -5.12
C SER A 18 -16.30 -29.12 -4.60
N MET A 19 -16.15 -27.84 -4.27
CA MET A 19 -14.98 -27.36 -3.55
C MET A 19 -15.19 -27.59 -2.06
N SER A 20 -14.99 -28.83 -1.61
CA SER A 20 -14.79 -29.13 -0.19
C SER A 20 -13.34 -29.54 0.05
N GLN A 21 -12.40 -28.89 -0.61
CA GLN A 21 -11.00 -28.98 -0.23
C GLN A 21 -10.75 -27.94 0.85
N PRO A 22 -10.08 -28.30 1.96
CA PRO A 22 -9.71 -27.33 2.98
C PRO A 22 -8.82 -26.26 2.34
N SER A 23 -9.26 -25.01 2.37
CA SER A 23 -8.59 -23.88 1.73
C SER A 23 -7.24 -23.56 2.37
N PHE A 24 -7.05 -23.93 3.64
CA PHE A 24 -5.81 -23.77 4.39
C PHE A 24 -5.78 -24.74 5.58
N GLN A 25 -4.58 -25.04 6.06
CA GLN A 25 -4.34 -25.79 7.29
C GLN A 25 -3.50 -24.93 8.24
N LEU A 26 -3.96 -24.76 9.48
CA LEU A 26 -3.25 -24.00 10.51
C LEU A 26 -2.57 -24.97 11.48
N GLN A 27 -1.26 -24.79 11.65
CA GLN A 27 -0.49 -25.48 12.68
C GLN A 27 -0.11 -24.47 13.77
N LEU A 28 -0.61 -24.69 14.98
CA LEU A 28 -0.35 -23.83 16.13
C LEU A 28 0.71 -24.48 17.03
N SER A 29 1.78 -23.73 17.30
CA SER A 29 2.83 -24.14 18.24
C SER A 29 2.87 -23.18 19.43
N TRP A 30 2.78 -23.73 20.64
CA TRP A 30 2.79 -22.95 21.88
C TRP A 30 4.22 -22.88 22.42
N ARG A 31 4.70 -21.68 22.75
CA ARG A 31 6.05 -21.47 23.33
C ARG A 31 6.07 -21.52 24.85
N VAL A 32 4.91 -21.59 25.48
CA VAL A 32 4.70 -21.57 26.94
C VAL A 32 3.79 -22.74 27.30
N ASP A 33 3.94 -23.30 28.49
CA ASP A 33 3.02 -24.28 29.06
C ASP A 33 1.68 -23.60 29.36
N VAL A 34 0.86 -23.51 28.31
CA VAL A 34 -0.49 -22.97 28.35
C VAL A 34 -1.45 -24.10 28.69
N ILE A 35 -2.37 -23.85 29.61
CA ILE A 35 -3.41 -24.79 30.02
C ILE A 35 -4.31 -25.11 28.81
N ASP A 36 -4.79 -26.34 28.67
CA ASP A 36 -5.56 -26.75 27.50
C ASP A 36 -6.82 -25.92 27.27
N GLU A 37 -7.48 -25.42 28.33
CA GLU A 37 -8.61 -24.48 28.23
C GLU A 37 -8.23 -23.19 27.48
N MET A 38 -7.09 -22.59 27.83
CA MET A 38 -6.59 -21.38 27.17
C MET A 38 -6.20 -21.65 25.70
N LYS A 39 -5.69 -22.85 25.39
CA LYS A 39 -5.43 -23.26 24.00
C LYS A 39 -6.73 -23.33 23.22
N THR A 40 -7.75 -23.99 23.78
CA THR A 40 -9.06 -24.13 23.12
C THR A 40 -9.74 -22.79 22.90
N GLU A 41 -9.70 -21.88 23.87
CA GLU A 41 -10.27 -20.54 23.74
C GLU A 41 -9.57 -19.72 22.65
N ALA A 42 -8.24 -19.80 22.58
CA ALA A 42 -7.47 -19.13 21.55
C ALA A 42 -7.73 -19.71 20.15
N VAL A 43 -7.82 -21.04 20.01
CA VAL A 43 -8.19 -21.68 18.73
C VAL A 43 -9.59 -21.23 18.29
N ASP A 44 -10.56 -21.22 19.20
CA ASP A 44 -11.93 -20.83 18.90
C ASP A 44 -12.02 -19.36 18.46
N ARG A 45 -11.32 -18.46 19.18
CA ARG A 45 -11.25 -17.03 18.83
C ARG A 45 -10.64 -16.80 17.45
N TRP A 46 -9.53 -17.47 17.15
CA TRP A 46 -8.85 -17.32 15.86
C TRP A 46 -9.68 -17.93 14.73
N THR A 47 -10.29 -19.09 14.95
CA THR A 47 -11.15 -19.74 13.96
C THR A 47 -12.36 -18.88 13.66
N THR A 48 -13.02 -18.33 14.68
CA THR A 48 -14.16 -17.42 14.53
C THR A 48 -13.77 -16.16 13.76
N SER A 49 -12.65 -15.53 14.12
CA SER A 49 -12.17 -14.32 13.43
C SER A 49 -11.80 -14.59 11.96
N LEU A 50 -11.09 -15.69 11.68
CA LEU A 50 -10.72 -16.08 10.32
C LEU A 50 -11.95 -16.43 9.48
N TYR A 51 -12.92 -17.13 10.07
CA TYR A 51 -14.15 -17.49 9.38
C TYR A 51 -15.01 -16.26 9.07
N ALA A 52 -15.15 -15.33 10.02
CA ALA A 52 -15.84 -14.06 9.78
C ALA A 52 -15.18 -13.26 8.65
N LYS A 53 -13.84 -13.21 8.62
CA LYS A 53 -13.10 -12.57 7.52
C LYS A 53 -13.33 -13.29 6.19
N HIS A 54 -13.37 -14.62 6.20
CA HIS A 54 -13.65 -15.42 4.99
C HIS A 54 -15.05 -15.13 4.45
N GLU A 55 -16.08 -15.13 5.30
CA GLU A 55 -17.46 -14.83 4.93
C GLU A 55 -17.62 -13.40 4.39
N HIS A 56 -16.93 -12.43 5.01
CA HIS A 56 -16.89 -11.07 4.51
C HIS A 56 -16.24 -10.99 3.11
N LEU A 57 -15.10 -11.67 2.90
CA LEU A 57 -14.45 -11.70 1.59
C LEU A 57 -15.31 -12.41 0.53
N GLU A 58 -15.97 -13.51 0.89
CA GLU A 58 -16.88 -14.24 0.00
C GLU A 58 -18.06 -13.37 -0.42
N SER A 59 -18.75 -12.76 0.55
CA SER A 59 -19.88 -11.86 0.27
C SER A 59 -19.47 -10.68 -0.61
N ARG A 60 -18.27 -10.12 -0.39
CA ARG A 60 -17.69 -9.09 -1.25
C ARG A 60 -17.47 -9.57 -2.68
N GLN A 61 -16.86 -10.75 -2.89
CA GLN A 61 -16.65 -11.26 -4.25
C GLN A 61 -17.98 -11.55 -4.97
N LEU A 62 -18.98 -12.06 -4.24
CA LEU A 62 -20.32 -12.27 -4.79
C LEU A 62 -20.99 -10.95 -5.19
N ALA A 63 -20.86 -9.90 -4.37
CA ALA A 63 -21.35 -8.56 -4.70
C ALA A 63 -20.67 -8.02 -5.96
N ARG A 64 -19.33 -8.12 -6.06
CA ARG A 64 -18.56 -7.71 -7.25
C ARG A 64 -19.00 -8.45 -8.51
N LEU A 65 -19.24 -9.76 -8.43
CA LEU A 65 -19.75 -10.55 -9.56
C LEU A 65 -21.16 -10.11 -9.98
N ALA A 66 -22.06 -9.89 -9.02
CA ALA A 66 -23.42 -9.41 -9.29
C ALA A 66 -23.41 -8.02 -9.94
N HIS A 67 -22.54 -7.13 -9.46
CA HIS A 67 -22.36 -5.78 -10.01
C HIS A 67 -21.84 -5.83 -11.45
N LEU A 68 -20.77 -6.59 -11.70
CA LEU A 68 -20.19 -6.74 -13.05
C LEU A 68 -21.21 -7.33 -14.02
N TYR A 69 -21.93 -8.37 -13.60
CA TYR A 69 -23.03 -8.93 -14.38
C TYR A 69 -24.09 -7.86 -14.69
N GLY A 70 -24.49 -7.07 -13.69
CA GLY A 70 -25.46 -6.00 -13.85
C GLY A 70 -24.99 -4.89 -14.80
N ALA A 71 -23.69 -4.59 -14.83
CA ALA A 71 -23.09 -3.64 -15.76
C ALA A 71 -23.11 -4.18 -17.20
N LEU A 72 -22.59 -5.40 -17.40
CA LEU A 72 -22.56 -6.05 -18.71
C LEU A 72 -23.96 -6.30 -19.27
N HIS A 73 -24.91 -6.67 -18.42
CA HIS A 73 -26.30 -6.86 -18.82
C HIS A 73 -26.98 -5.54 -19.21
N ALA A 74 -26.64 -4.42 -18.56
CA ALA A 74 -27.20 -3.12 -18.93
C ALA A 74 -26.71 -2.66 -20.32
N ALA A 75 -25.48 -3.03 -20.68
CA ALA A 75 -24.89 -2.75 -22.00
C ALA A 75 -25.21 -3.82 -23.06
N ALA A 76 -25.86 -4.93 -22.70
CA ALA A 76 -26.12 -6.01 -23.61
C ALA A 76 -27.16 -5.61 -24.66
N LEU A 77 -26.83 -5.85 -25.93
CA LEU A 77 -27.77 -5.68 -27.04
C LEU A 77 -28.58 -6.98 -27.24
N PRO A 78 -29.87 -6.88 -27.58
CA PRO A 78 -30.63 -8.03 -28.05
C PRO A 78 -29.94 -8.66 -29.26
N ALA A 79 -30.06 -9.98 -29.43
CA ALA A 79 -29.54 -10.65 -30.61
C ALA A 79 -30.13 -9.99 -31.88
N PRO A 80 -29.32 -9.73 -32.92
CA PRO A 80 -29.76 -8.99 -34.09
C PRO A 80 -30.91 -9.72 -34.79
N SER A 81 -32.10 -9.14 -34.72
CA SER A 81 -33.26 -9.55 -35.49
C SER A 81 -33.22 -8.89 -36.87
N PRO A 82 -33.45 -9.63 -37.98
CA PRO A 82 -33.28 -9.12 -39.35
C PRO A 82 -34.31 -8.05 -39.79
N SER A 83 -35.08 -7.48 -38.86
CA SER A 83 -36.21 -6.58 -39.13
C SER A 83 -36.16 -5.25 -38.35
N ARG A 84 -35.00 -4.85 -37.81
CA ARG A 84 -34.84 -3.57 -37.10
C ARG A 84 -34.34 -2.47 -38.04
N SER A 85 -34.97 -1.30 -37.98
CA SER A 85 -34.60 -0.08 -38.71
C SER A 85 -33.64 0.77 -37.89
N ASP A 86 -32.57 1.27 -38.52
CA ASP A 86 -31.42 1.94 -37.89
C ASP A 86 -31.74 3.25 -37.13
N ASP A 87 -32.93 3.84 -37.28
CA ASP A 87 -33.24 5.17 -36.76
C ASP A 87 -33.85 5.20 -35.33
N GLU A 88 -34.26 4.04 -34.76
CA GLU A 88 -34.82 3.96 -33.39
C GLU A 88 -33.75 3.65 -32.32
N ASP A 89 -32.47 3.54 -32.69
CA ASP A 89 -31.44 2.91 -31.84
C ASP A 89 -30.45 3.90 -31.16
N GLU A 90 -30.27 5.15 -31.62
CA GLU A 90 -29.23 6.04 -31.07
C GLU A 90 -29.51 6.54 -29.64
N GLU A 91 -30.74 6.97 -29.34
CA GLU A 91 -31.13 7.46 -28.00
C GLU A 91 -31.07 6.34 -26.94
N ASP A 92 -31.48 5.13 -27.33
CA ASP A 92 -31.41 3.90 -26.52
C ASP A 92 -29.98 3.44 -26.24
N LEU A 93 -29.06 3.69 -27.19
CA LEU A 93 -27.63 3.37 -27.04
C LEU A 93 -26.94 4.36 -26.10
N ASP A 94 -27.26 5.65 -26.19
CA ASP A 94 -26.72 6.68 -25.30
C ASP A 94 -27.20 6.50 -23.86
N GLU A 95 -28.45 6.09 -23.64
CA GLU A 95 -28.96 5.79 -22.29
C GLU A 95 -28.28 4.55 -21.70
N LYS A 96 -28.04 3.51 -22.50
CA LYS A 96 -27.29 2.31 -22.08
C LYS A 96 -25.82 2.61 -21.80
N ALA A 97 -25.18 3.45 -22.61
CA ALA A 97 -23.82 3.90 -22.40
C ALA A 97 -23.68 4.66 -21.07
N ARG A 98 -24.60 5.61 -20.80
CA ARG A 98 -24.64 6.33 -19.51
C ARG A 98 -24.91 5.40 -18.32
N ALA A 99 -25.79 4.42 -18.49
CA ALA A 99 -26.06 3.43 -17.44
C ALA A 99 -24.85 2.51 -17.17
N LEU A 100 -24.08 2.16 -18.21
CA LEU A 100 -22.84 1.40 -18.07
C LEU A 100 -21.75 2.23 -17.39
N GLU A 101 -21.53 3.47 -17.85
CA GLU A 101 -20.56 4.40 -17.28
C GLU A 101 -20.79 4.61 -15.78
N THR A 102 -22.03 4.90 -15.39
CA THR A 102 -22.42 5.06 -13.98
C THR A 102 -22.08 3.82 -13.14
N LYS A 103 -22.33 2.61 -13.68
CA LYS A 103 -22.01 1.36 -12.98
C LYS A 103 -20.51 1.08 -12.89
N LEU A 104 -19.72 1.48 -13.89
CA LEU A 104 -18.26 1.32 -13.87
C LEU A 104 -17.60 2.30 -12.90
N VAL A 105 -18.05 3.56 -12.87
CA VAL A 105 -17.55 4.56 -11.91
C VAL A 105 -17.75 4.07 -10.48
N HIS A 106 -18.97 3.65 -10.14
CA HIS A 106 -19.27 3.13 -8.80
C HIS A 106 -18.44 1.89 -8.44
N TYR A 107 -18.20 0.99 -9.40
CA TYR A 107 -17.35 -0.20 -9.19
C TYR A 107 -15.91 0.17 -8.79
N PHE A 108 -15.33 1.20 -9.40
CA PHE A 108 -13.97 1.64 -9.07
C PHE A 108 -13.91 2.51 -7.81
N GLU A 109 -14.99 3.18 -7.43
CA GLU A 109 -15.05 4.00 -6.20
C GLU A 109 -15.27 3.16 -4.94
N ASP A 110 -16.07 2.10 -5.01
CA ASP A 110 -16.37 1.23 -3.85
C ASP A 110 -15.16 0.41 -3.38
N ASP A 111 -14.32 -0.09 -4.31
CA ASP A 111 -13.08 -0.81 -3.99
C ASP A 111 -12.05 0.09 -3.26
N ILE A 112 -12.21 1.42 -3.31
CA ILE A 112 -11.25 2.40 -2.79
C ILE A 112 -11.61 2.91 -1.39
N ASN A 113 -12.89 2.86 -0.99
CA ASN A 113 -13.36 3.56 0.22
C ASN A 113 -13.45 2.68 1.47
N GLU A 114 -13.78 1.39 1.36
CA GLU A 114 -14.03 0.54 2.55
C GLU A 114 -12.73 0.07 3.25
N GLU A 115 -11.61 -0.07 2.54
CA GLU A 115 -10.32 -0.51 3.14
C GLU A 115 -9.47 0.66 3.66
N LYS A 116 -9.74 1.90 3.23
CA LYS A 116 -8.92 3.06 3.62
C LYS A 116 -9.07 3.47 5.07
N GLU A 117 -10.28 3.40 5.62
CA GLU A 117 -10.55 3.91 6.97
C GLU A 117 -9.82 3.05 8.02
N ASP A 118 -9.85 1.73 7.88
CA ASP A 118 -9.14 0.79 8.76
C ASP A 118 -7.61 0.85 8.56
N ASP A 119 -7.13 0.97 7.32
CA ASP A 119 -5.69 1.05 7.04
C ASP A 119 -5.08 2.39 7.46
N GLU A 120 -5.78 3.52 7.31
CA GLU A 120 -5.34 4.82 7.80
C GLU A 120 -5.30 4.85 9.33
N HIS A 121 -6.30 4.28 10.00
CA HIS A 121 -6.29 4.13 11.46
C HIS A 121 -5.17 3.19 11.93
N LEU A 122 -4.91 2.10 11.22
CA LEU A 122 -3.81 1.19 11.51
C LEU A 122 -2.45 1.86 11.29
N LEU A 123 -2.25 2.55 10.17
CA LEU A 123 -1.07 3.37 9.87
C LEU A 123 -0.86 4.43 10.95
N HIS A 124 -1.92 5.14 11.36
CA HIS A 124 -1.84 6.12 12.44
C HIS A 124 -1.52 5.49 13.80
N SER A 125 -1.96 4.26 14.07
CA SER A 125 -1.63 3.54 15.29
C SER A 125 -0.18 3.03 15.32
N MET A 126 0.39 2.73 14.15
CA MET A 126 1.76 2.23 14.00
C MET A 126 2.80 3.35 13.98
N LEU A 127 2.41 4.56 13.55
CA LEU A 127 3.32 5.69 13.41
C LEU A 127 3.39 6.51 14.70
N ARG A 128 4.61 6.82 15.13
CA ARG A 128 4.87 7.64 16.31
C ARG A 128 4.34 9.07 16.11
N PRO A 129 3.56 9.61 17.07
CA PRO A 129 3.13 11.01 17.05
C PRO A 129 4.32 11.99 17.07
N LEU A 130 4.20 13.09 16.33
CA LEU A 130 5.18 14.18 16.40
C LEU A 130 4.95 15.01 17.66
N THR A 131 5.88 14.92 18.60
CA THR A 131 5.96 15.83 19.74
C THR A 131 7.02 16.90 19.48
N ALA A 132 6.90 18.08 20.09
CA ALA A 132 7.92 19.13 20.00
C ALA A 132 9.36 18.64 20.25
N PRO A 133 9.67 17.86 21.31
CA PRO A 133 11.04 17.36 21.52
C PRO A 133 11.49 16.38 20.43
N LEU A 134 10.56 15.64 19.81
CA LEU A 134 10.89 14.76 18.68
C LEU A 134 11.24 15.57 17.43
N VAL A 135 10.49 16.65 17.15
CA VAL A 135 10.80 17.59 16.06
C VAL A 135 12.19 18.16 16.24
N GLU A 136 12.51 18.72 17.42
CA GLU A 136 13.83 19.26 17.73
C GLU A 136 14.95 18.21 17.56
N SER A 137 14.65 16.94 17.87
CA SER A 137 15.60 15.85 17.67
C SER A 137 15.87 15.56 16.20
N ILE A 138 14.81 15.48 15.40
CA ILE A 138 14.89 15.26 13.95
C ILE A 138 15.64 16.42 13.30
N GLU A 139 15.36 17.67 13.69
CA GLU A 139 16.07 18.83 13.16
C GLU A 139 17.57 18.80 13.47
N ARG A 140 17.94 18.54 14.73
CA ARG A 140 19.34 18.47 15.16
C ARG A 140 20.10 17.39 14.42
N ASP A 141 19.50 16.20 14.29
CA ASP A 141 20.12 15.11 13.56
C ASP A 141 20.17 15.39 12.06
N THR A 142 19.20 16.12 11.50
CA THR A 142 19.25 16.58 10.11
C THR A 142 20.42 17.51 9.91
N ARG A 143 20.61 18.52 10.78
CA ARG A 143 21.76 19.43 10.74
C ARG A 143 23.09 18.67 10.84
N ALA A 144 23.17 17.67 11.73
CA ALA A 144 24.36 16.83 11.84
C ALA A 144 24.59 15.98 10.58
N LEU A 145 23.53 15.40 10.01
CA LEU A 145 23.57 14.55 8.84
C LEU A 145 24.06 15.30 7.60
N ILE A 146 23.56 16.51 7.37
CA ILE A 146 23.93 17.32 6.20
C ILE A 146 25.33 17.92 6.31
N GLN A 147 25.84 18.09 7.53
CA GLN A 147 27.23 18.51 7.78
C GLN A 147 28.24 17.35 7.63
N LEU A 148 27.78 16.10 7.52
CA LEU A 148 28.67 14.97 7.26
C LEU A 148 29.24 15.07 5.85
N ARG A 149 30.52 15.38 5.77
CA ARG A 149 31.34 15.04 4.61
C ARG A 149 31.59 13.55 4.65
N LEU A 150 30.80 12.78 3.90
CA LEU A 150 31.07 11.36 3.71
C LEU A 150 32.30 11.20 2.80
N GLY A 151 33.47 11.34 3.42
CA GLY A 151 34.76 11.21 2.80
C GLY A 151 35.57 10.06 3.43
N GLY A 152 35.54 8.90 2.78
CA GLY A 152 36.61 7.89 2.85
C GLY A 152 36.51 6.88 3.99
N ASN A 153 36.41 5.60 3.63
CA ASN A 153 36.93 4.52 4.46
C ASN A 153 38.44 4.79 4.73
N PRO A 154 38.93 4.71 5.97
CA PRO A 154 40.37 4.73 6.24
C PRO A 154 41.02 3.35 6.05
N MET A 155 40.44 2.47 5.22
CA MET A 155 40.95 1.12 5.04
C MET A 155 40.66 0.59 3.65
N GLU A 156 41.47 1.02 2.69
CA GLU A 156 41.85 0.27 1.48
C GLU A 156 42.97 1.06 0.79
N GLU A 157 44.17 0.97 1.35
CA GLU A 157 45.40 1.20 0.59
C GLU A 157 45.49 0.10 -0.48
N THR A 158 44.89 0.34 -1.64
CA THR A 158 45.33 -0.32 -2.86
C THR A 158 45.29 0.71 -3.97
N GLU A 159 46.49 1.11 -4.38
CA GLU A 159 46.76 1.97 -5.52
C GLU A 159 46.15 1.35 -6.79
N ALA A 160 45.03 1.90 -7.27
CA ALA A 160 44.66 1.84 -8.69
C ALA A 160 43.51 2.80 -8.99
N GLU A 161 43.80 3.70 -9.94
CA GLU A 161 42.89 4.43 -10.83
C GLU A 161 42.07 5.58 -10.21
N GLU A 162 42.50 6.77 -10.62
CA GLU A 162 41.84 8.04 -10.45
C GLU A 162 40.44 8.08 -11.09
N ASP A 163 39.56 8.79 -10.38
CA ASP A 163 38.54 9.67 -10.94
C ASP A 163 37.38 9.06 -11.75
N LYS A 164 36.28 8.76 -11.05
CA LYS A 164 34.94 9.14 -11.50
C LYS A 164 34.07 9.60 -10.32
N SER A 165 33.84 10.92 -10.26
CA SER A 165 32.71 11.56 -9.55
C SER A 165 32.56 11.20 -8.07
N ARG A 166 33.42 11.76 -7.22
CA ARG A 166 33.12 11.92 -5.80
C ARG A 166 32.07 13.03 -5.66
N GLU A 167 30.88 12.80 -6.21
CA GLU A 167 29.74 13.69 -6.10
C GLU A 167 29.40 13.80 -4.62
N GLU A 168 29.68 14.99 -4.07
CA GLU A 168 29.19 15.37 -2.75
C GLU A 168 27.68 15.16 -2.75
N ILE A 169 27.17 14.33 -1.82
CA ILE A 169 25.75 13.98 -1.81
C ILE A 169 24.97 15.28 -1.70
N LYS A 170 24.22 15.63 -2.75
CA LYS A 170 23.33 16.77 -2.73
C LYS A 170 22.17 16.44 -1.79
N TRP A 171 22.25 16.96 -0.57
CA TRP A 171 21.22 16.77 0.43
C TRP A 171 19.92 17.40 -0.01
N THR A 172 18.88 16.56 -0.06
CA THR A 172 17.49 16.96 -0.26
C THR A 172 16.68 16.44 0.92
N SER A 173 15.54 17.06 1.21
CA SER A 173 14.63 16.60 2.27
C SER A 173 14.25 15.12 2.10
N TYR A 174 14.07 14.66 0.87
CA TYR A 174 13.86 13.25 0.54
C TYR A 174 15.06 12.36 0.83
N ALA A 175 16.29 12.81 0.55
CA ALA A 175 17.50 12.04 0.85
C ALA A 175 17.66 11.85 2.37
N VAL A 176 17.43 12.91 3.15
CA VAL A 176 17.43 12.87 4.61
C VAL A 176 16.38 11.86 5.12
N ALA A 177 15.13 11.97 4.65
CA ALA A 177 14.06 11.07 5.05
C ALA A 177 14.36 9.60 4.70
N LYS A 178 14.96 9.34 3.53
CA LYS A 178 15.38 7.99 3.13
C LYS A 178 16.43 7.41 4.08
N VAL A 179 17.43 8.18 4.51
CA VAL A 179 18.40 7.72 5.52
C VAL A 179 17.71 7.40 6.84
N PHE A 180 16.88 8.31 7.35
CA PHE A 180 16.19 8.11 8.63
C PHE A 180 15.21 6.95 8.65
N HIS A 181 14.62 6.58 7.50
CA HIS A 181 13.82 5.37 7.34
C HIS A 181 14.61 4.12 6.98
N GLY A 182 15.89 4.27 6.62
CA GLY A 182 16.73 3.18 6.12
C GLY A 182 16.28 2.62 4.78
N LEU A 183 15.86 3.50 3.87
CA LEU A 183 15.50 3.17 2.49
C LEU A 183 16.74 3.28 1.60
N THR A 184 17.04 2.17 0.93
CA THR A 184 18.17 2.09 0.00
C THR A 184 17.85 2.79 -1.31
N THR A 185 18.77 3.61 -1.80
CA THR A 185 18.71 4.17 -3.16
C THR A 185 20.08 4.09 -3.83
N PRO A 186 20.18 4.25 -5.16
CA PRO A 186 21.48 4.27 -5.84
C PRO A 186 22.46 5.30 -5.25
N GLN A 187 21.96 6.47 -4.81
CA GLN A 187 22.75 7.53 -4.17
C GLN A 187 22.99 7.31 -2.67
N LEU A 188 22.21 6.42 -2.02
CA LEU A 188 22.31 6.09 -0.60
C LEU A 188 22.34 4.55 -0.46
N PRO A 189 23.45 3.90 -0.84
CA PRO A 189 23.55 2.45 -0.82
C PRO A 189 23.62 1.94 0.63
N THR A 190 22.91 0.86 0.92
CA THR A 190 22.86 0.27 2.28
C THR A 190 24.24 -0.03 2.83
N ARG A 191 25.19 -0.45 1.99
CA ARG A 191 26.55 -0.83 2.43
C ARG A 191 27.29 0.32 3.11
N GLN A 192 27.01 1.56 2.72
CA GLN A 192 27.64 2.76 3.29
C GLN A 192 26.89 3.26 4.53
N TRP A 193 25.57 3.14 4.52
CA TRP A 193 24.71 3.80 5.51
C TRP A 193 24.23 2.88 6.62
N ARG A 194 24.22 1.56 6.44
CA ARG A 194 23.65 0.59 7.39
C ARG A 194 24.15 0.79 8.82
N ASP A 195 25.44 1.06 8.97
CA ASP A 195 26.11 1.17 10.26
C ASP A 195 26.14 2.62 10.78
N HIS A 196 25.56 3.57 10.03
CA HIS A 196 25.47 4.96 10.44
C HIS A 196 24.35 5.16 11.47
N VAL A 197 24.60 6.00 12.49
CA VAL A 197 23.66 6.24 13.60
C VAL A 197 22.31 6.83 13.18
N CYS A 198 22.25 7.50 12.04
CA CYS A 198 21.00 8.03 11.48
C CYS A 198 20.20 6.98 10.70
N TRP A 199 20.78 5.84 10.35
CA TRP A 199 20.08 4.82 9.55
C TRP A 199 18.96 4.17 10.35
N ARG A 200 17.73 4.21 9.82
CA ARG A 200 16.49 3.69 10.48
C ARG A 200 16.13 4.35 11.82
N ARG A 201 16.81 5.45 12.19
CA ARG A 201 16.62 6.11 13.49
C ARG A 201 15.19 6.59 13.76
N TYR A 202 14.47 6.96 12.71
CA TYR A 202 13.08 7.44 12.77
C TYR A 202 12.16 6.61 11.87
N SER A 203 12.43 5.30 11.76
CA SER A 203 11.65 4.38 10.92
C SER A 203 10.18 4.25 11.33
N ASP A 204 9.85 4.65 12.56
CA ASP A 204 8.52 4.68 13.16
C ASP A 204 7.80 6.04 13.00
N VAL A 205 8.44 7.07 12.44
CA VAL A 205 7.81 8.38 12.18
C VAL A 205 7.32 8.41 10.73
N ALA A 206 6.21 9.09 10.42
CA ALA A 206 5.73 9.18 9.04
C ALA A 206 6.77 9.83 8.11
N PHE A 207 6.94 9.29 6.91
CA PHE A 207 7.97 9.75 5.97
C PHE A 207 7.80 11.22 5.58
N GLU A 208 6.58 11.63 5.26
CA GLU A 208 6.21 12.97 4.83
C GLU A 208 6.47 14.01 5.93
N ARG A 209 6.36 13.59 7.19
CA ARG A 209 6.65 14.44 8.35
C ARG A 209 8.15 14.74 8.45
N ILE A 210 8.99 13.73 8.24
CA ILE A 210 10.44 13.91 8.19
C ILE A 210 10.85 14.79 7.01
N VAL A 211 10.23 14.60 5.84
CA VAL A 211 10.49 15.43 4.65
C VAL A 211 10.24 16.90 4.95
N ARG A 212 9.11 17.25 5.58
CA ARG A 212 8.79 18.65 5.96
C ARG A 212 9.83 19.24 6.91
N ILE A 213 10.13 18.54 8.01
CA ILE A 213 11.12 19.01 9.00
C ILE A 213 12.50 19.19 8.34
N ALA A 214 12.91 18.25 7.49
CA ALA A 214 14.19 18.32 6.81
C ALA A 214 14.26 19.47 5.80
N GLN A 215 13.14 19.78 5.13
CA GLN A 215 13.04 20.91 4.23
C GLN A 215 13.22 22.23 4.98
N ASP A 216 12.53 22.42 6.12
CA ASP A 216 12.65 23.62 6.94
C ASP A 216 14.11 23.85 7.41
N VAL A 217 14.82 22.77 7.77
CA VAL A 217 16.23 22.83 8.17
C VAL A 217 17.15 23.21 7.01
N LEU A 218 16.94 22.63 5.83
CA LEU A 218 17.74 22.91 4.63
C LEU A 218 17.57 24.36 4.16
N GLU A 219 16.33 24.86 4.14
CA GLU A 219 16.02 26.25 3.78
C GLU A 219 16.61 27.24 4.81
N GLY A 220 16.59 26.89 6.09
CA GLY A 220 17.21 27.68 7.16
C GLY A 220 18.73 27.80 7.02
N GLN A 221 19.43 26.72 6.64
CA GLN A 221 20.89 26.76 6.42
C GLN A 221 21.27 27.61 5.20
N ASP A 222 20.52 27.53 4.11
CA ASP A 222 20.77 28.34 2.92
C ASP A 222 20.65 29.85 3.22
N ALA A 223 19.76 30.23 4.13
CA ALA A 223 19.62 31.63 4.59
C ALA A 223 20.79 32.07 5.47
N GLU A 224 21.24 31.23 6.40
CA GLU A 224 22.40 31.52 7.28
C GLU A 224 23.70 31.67 6.47
N CYS A 225 23.97 30.78 5.50
CA CYS A 225 25.15 30.86 4.63
C CYS A 225 25.17 32.12 3.74
N ARG A 226 24.01 32.60 3.29
CA ARG A 226 23.92 33.86 2.51
C ARG A 226 24.23 35.09 3.35
N SER A 227 23.86 35.09 4.62
CA SER A 227 24.08 36.22 5.52
C SER A 227 25.55 36.39 5.93
N THR A 228 26.30 35.29 6.06
CA THR A 228 27.73 35.29 6.43
C THR A 228 28.66 35.61 5.26
N SER A 229 28.20 35.45 4.01
CA SER A 229 28.98 35.76 2.80
C SER A 229 28.97 37.24 2.42
N THR A 230 28.15 38.06 3.09
CA THR A 230 27.98 39.50 2.84
C THR A 230 28.60 40.42 3.92
N SER A 231 29.35 39.87 4.88
CA SER A 231 30.05 40.63 5.93
C SER A 231 31.57 40.65 5.73
#